data_AF-A0A131ZY78-F1
#
_entry.id   AF-A0A131ZY78-F1
#
_cell.length_a   1.000
_cell.length_b   1.000
_cell.length_c   1.000
_cell.angle_alpha   90.00
_cell.angle_beta   90.00
_cell.angle_gamma   90.00
#
_symmetry.space_group_name_H-M   'P 1'
#
loop_
_entity.id
_entity.type
_entity.pdbx_description
1 polymer ?
#
loop_
_entity_poly.entity_id
_entity_poly.type
_entity_poly.pdbx_seq_one_letter_code
_entity_poly.pdbx_strand_id
1 'polypeptide(L)'
;MIQSASILIFAVIILVENALAYECYVCENQENNNEKCIKTVKTCSLDDNSCMTIVRWGSTPYWDPTGQKQFYISKQCSNTSQCDAMKERTSSRCDRIWYNDWECVECCTGDRCNYFITVIK
;
A
#
# COMPACT_ATOMS: atom_id res chain seq x y z
N MET A 1 42.30 -20.75 16.89
CA MET A 1 41.89 -19.33 17.02
C MET A 1 41.44 -18.73 15.68
N ILE A 2 42.25 -18.79 14.63
CA ILE A 2 41.93 -18.19 13.31
C ILE A 2 40.65 -18.81 12.69
N GLN A 3 40.53 -20.14 12.73
CA GLN A 3 39.38 -20.87 12.16
C GLN A 3 38.06 -20.59 12.88
N SER A 4 38.11 -20.38 14.20
CA SER A 4 36.96 -20.03 15.04
C SER A 4 36.44 -18.62 14.74
N ALA A 5 37.34 -17.67 14.48
CA ALA A 5 37.00 -16.30 14.10
C ALA A 5 36.37 -16.24 12.70
N SER A 6 36.86 -17.02 11.74
CA SER A 6 36.30 -17.09 10.39
C SER A 6 34.86 -17.62 10.36
N ILE A 7 34.54 -18.62 11.18
CA ILE A 7 33.17 -19.16 11.28
C ILE A 7 32.21 -18.13 11.88
N LEU A 8 32.65 -17.42 12.92
CA LEU A 8 31.87 -16.34 13.54
C LEU A 8 31.58 -15.20 12.57
N ILE A 9 32.59 -14.78 11.79
CA ILE A 9 32.41 -13.73 10.76
C ILE A 9 31.39 -14.18 9.71
N PHE A 10 31.48 -15.43 9.25
CA PHE A 10 30.54 -15.96 8.25
C PHE A 10 29.11 -16.04 8.79
N ALA A 11 28.93 -16.44 10.06
CA ALA A 11 27.63 -16.46 10.71
C ALA A 11 27.03 -15.05 10.89
N VAL A 12 27.85 -14.05 11.22
CA VAL A 12 27.40 -12.65 11.34
C VAL A 12 26.97 -12.08 9.99
N ILE A 13 27.69 -12.39 8.90
CA ILE A 13 27.33 -11.92 7.55
C ILE A 13 25.96 -12.47 7.12
N ILE A 14 25.70 -13.76 7.34
CA ILE A 14 24.40 -14.40 7.03
C ILE A 14 23.25 -13.78 7.83
N LEU A 15 23.49 -13.40 9.08
CA LEU A 15 22.45 -12.79 9.93
C LEU A 15 22.12 -11.35 9.50
N VAL A 16 23.08 -10.60 8.94
CA VAL A 16 22.85 -9.21 8.48
C VAL A 16 22.03 -9.17 7.18
N GLU A 17 22.16 -10.17 6.30
CA GLU A 17 21.39 -10.23 5.04
C GLU A 17 19.86 -10.38 5.23
N ASN A 18 19.42 -10.77 6.43
CA ASN A 18 17.99 -10.96 6.73
C ASN A 18 17.31 -9.72 7.33
N ALA A 19 18.02 -8.59 7.45
CA ALA A 19 17.41 -7.31 7.83
C ALA A 19 16.74 -6.64 6.60
N LEU A 20 15.77 -7.33 6.00
CA LEU A 20 14.93 -6.73 4.97
C LEU A 20 13.98 -5.74 5.67
N ALA A 21 14.14 -4.47 5.37
CA ALA A 21 13.21 -3.46 5.82
C ALA A 21 11.93 -3.57 4.97
N TYR A 22 10.77 -3.66 5.62
CA TYR A 22 9.49 -3.79 4.94
C TYR A 22 9.15 -2.50 4.17
N GLU A 23 8.85 -2.61 2.89
CA GLU A 23 8.60 -1.47 2.01
C GLU A 23 7.24 -1.56 1.31
N CYS A 24 6.64 -0.39 1.07
CA CYS A 24 5.42 -0.26 0.29
C CYS A 24 5.56 0.86 -0.75
N TYR A 25 4.82 0.75 -1.87
CA TYR A 25 4.58 1.90 -2.72
C TYR A 25 3.72 2.91 -1.97
N VAL A 26 4.04 4.20 -2.11
CA VAL A 26 3.31 5.30 -1.48
C VAL A 26 2.96 6.41 -2.46
N CYS A 27 1.73 6.88 -2.40
CA CYS A 27 1.24 8.01 -3.19
C CYS A 27 -0.03 8.56 -2.54
N GLU A 28 -0.40 9.79 -2.87
CA GLU A 28 -1.57 10.44 -2.30
C GLU A 28 -2.40 11.07 -3.42
N ASN A 29 -3.69 10.71 -3.47
CA ASN A 29 -4.69 11.27 -4.39
C ASN A 29 -4.23 11.35 -5.87
N GLN A 30 -3.68 10.27 -6.40
CA GLN A 30 -3.29 10.19 -7.81
C GLN A 30 -4.44 9.65 -8.67
N GLU A 31 -4.58 10.16 -9.89
CA GLU A 31 -5.67 9.79 -10.82
C GLU A 31 -5.51 8.40 -11.44
N ASN A 32 -4.33 7.81 -11.31
CA ASN A 32 -3.96 6.57 -11.96
C ASN A 32 -2.92 5.79 -11.14
N ASN A 33 -2.80 4.50 -11.43
CA ASN A 33 -1.77 3.64 -10.84
C ASN A 33 -0.50 3.66 -11.71
N ASN A 34 0.08 4.84 -11.89
CA ASN A 34 1.34 5.01 -12.60
C ASN A 34 2.24 6.00 -11.84
N GLU A 35 3.38 6.34 -12.45
CA GLU A 35 4.33 7.32 -11.91
C GLU A 35 4.57 7.16 -10.40
N LYS A 36 4.12 8.12 -9.58
CA LYS A 36 4.32 8.12 -8.13
C LYS A 36 3.83 6.82 -7.49
N CYS A 37 2.65 6.31 -7.89
CA CYS A 37 2.05 5.12 -7.28
C CYS A 37 2.79 3.80 -7.60
N ILE A 38 3.75 3.79 -8.52
CA ILE A 38 4.57 2.60 -8.84
C ILE A 38 6.09 2.87 -8.80
N LYS A 39 6.51 4.11 -8.48
CA LYS A 39 7.93 4.52 -8.42
C LYS A 39 8.34 5.02 -7.04
N THR A 40 7.40 5.59 -6.27
CA THR A 40 7.69 6.13 -4.95
C THR A 40 7.51 5.02 -3.92
N VAL A 41 8.61 4.63 -3.29
CA VAL A 41 8.66 3.59 -2.25
C VAL A 41 9.03 4.25 -0.92
N LYS A 42 8.47 3.74 0.17
CA LYS A 42 8.83 4.13 1.53
C LYS A 42 9.15 2.88 2.35
N THR A 43 10.24 2.95 3.10
CA THR A 43 10.52 2.01 4.19
C THR A 43 9.54 2.25 5.33
N CYS A 44 8.78 1.22 5.65
CA CYS A 44 7.70 1.28 6.62
C CYS A 44 8.22 1.24 8.07
N SER A 45 7.30 1.56 8.99
CA SER A 45 7.54 1.58 10.43
C SER A 45 7.79 0.17 10.96
N LEU A 46 8.38 0.03 12.16
CA LEU A 46 8.59 -1.29 12.78
C LEU A 46 7.29 -2.02 13.12
N ASP A 47 6.21 -1.27 13.33
CA ASP A 47 4.86 -1.76 13.60
C ASP A 47 4.04 -2.02 12.32
N ASP A 48 4.51 -1.59 11.16
CA ASP A 48 3.85 -1.82 9.88
C ASP A 48 4.20 -3.21 9.33
N ASN A 49 3.17 -3.95 8.93
CA ASN A 49 3.30 -5.30 8.36
C ASN A 49 2.35 -5.55 7.17
N SER A 50 1.71 -4.48 6.65
CA SER A 50 0.81 -4.51 5.51
C SER A 50 0.98 -3.26 4.66
N CYS A 51 0.79 -3.38 3.34
CA CYS A 51 0.56 -2.22 2.49
C CYS A 51 -0.94 -2.00 2.33
N MET A 52 -1.38 -0.74 2.39
CA MET A 52 -2.77 -0.34 2.19
C MET A 52 -2.90 0.51 0.92
N THR A 53 -3.86 0.17 0.07
CA THR A 53 -4.27 0.97 -1.09
C THR A 53 -5.72 1.41 -0.90
N ILE A 54 -5.97 2.70 -0.99
CA ILE A 54 -7.31 3.31 -0.97
C ILE A 54 -7.60 3.80 -2.39
N VAL A 55 -8.73 3.37 -2.94
CA VAL A 55 -9.20 3.79 -4.25
C VAL A 55 -10.56 4.41 -4.09
N ARG A 56 -10.67 5.68 -4.50
CA ARG A 56 -11.95 6.40 -4.57
C ARG A 56 -12.31 6.64 -6.01
N TRP A 57 -13.59 6.57 -6.29
CA TRP A 57 -14.19 6.99 -7.54
C TRP A 57 -15.30 7.98 -7.22
N GLY A 58 -15.24 9.17 -7.80
CA GLY A 58 -16.23 10.21 -7.57
C GLY A 58 -15.78 11.58 -8.06
N SER A 59 -16.52 12.61 -7.66
CA SER A 59 -16.30 14.00 -8.09
C SER A 59 -15.54 14.85 -7.06
N THR A 60 -14.88 14.24 -6.07
CA THR A 60 -14.21 14.90 -4.94
C THR A 60 -13.15 15.94 -5.34
N PRO A 61 -12.80 16.94 -4.50
CA PRO A 61 -13.19 17.14 -3.10
C PRO A 61 -14.51 17.88 -2.89
N TYR A 62 -15.11 18.48 -3.93
CA TYR A 62 -16.41 19.14 -3.84
C TYR A 62 -17.42 18.44 -4.74
N TRP A 63 -18.59 18.10 -4.20
CA TRP A 63 -19.69 17.58 -5.00
C TRP A 63 -20.06 18.61 -6.07
N ASP A 64 -19.83 18.26 -7.33
CA ASP A 64 -20.21 19.04 -8.50
C ASP A 64 -21.12 18.16 -9.36
N PRO A 65 -22.39 18.55 -9.59
CA PRO A 65 -23.32 17.78 -10.42
C PRO A 65 -22.86 17.68 -11.89
N THR A 66 -21.87 18.48 -12.30
CA THR A 66 -21.20 18.44 -13.61
C THR A 66 -19.77 17.92 -13.55
N GLY A 67 -19.26 17.60 -12.36
CA GLY A 67 -17.89 17.18 -12.14
C GLY A 67 -17.62 15.81 -12.76
N GLN A 68 -16.64 15.74 -13.66
CA GLN A 68 -16.19 14.48 -14.23
C GLN A 68 -15.69 13.57 -13.11
N LYS A 69 -16.26 12.36 -13.05
CA LYS A 69 -15.79 11.34 -12.11
C LYS A 69 -14.41 10.87 -12.52
N GLN A 70 -13.54 10.72 -11.54
CA GLN A 70 -12.18 10.21 -11.75
C GLN A 70 -11.76 9.37 -10.55
N PHE A 71 -10.64 8.67 -10.71
CA PHE A 71 -10.03 7.92 -9.62
C PHE A 71 -9.21 8.84 -8.72
N TYR A 72 -9.16 8.50 -7.43
CA TYR A 72 -8.20 9.03 -6.48
C TYR A 72 -7.58 7.85 -5.74
N ILE A 73 -6.31 7.60 -6.02
CA ILE A 73 -5.54 6.47 -5.53
C ILE A 73 -4.55 7.00 -4.48
N SER A 74 -4.61 6.41 -3.29
CA SER A 74 -3.62 6.62 -2.25
C SER A 74 -3.04 5.29 -1.80
N LYS A 75 -1.74 5.24 -1.59
CA LYS A 75 -1.02 4.06 -1.11
C LYS A 75 -0.17 4.45 0.10
N GLN A 76 -0.16 3.61 1.12
CA GLN A 76 0.62 3.85 2.33
C GLN A 76 1.05 2.55 3.02
N CYS A 77 2.09 2.65 3.85
CA CYS A 77 2.39 1.65 4.86
C CYS A 77 1.26 1.60 5.90
N SER A 78 0.98 0.41 6.42
CA SER A 78 0.03 0.20 7.50
C SER A 78 0.33 -1.12 8.22
N ASN A 79 -0.51 -1.46 9.19
CA ASN A 79 -0.55 -2.81 9.75
C ASN A 79 -1.88 -3.50 9.41
N THR A 80 -1.90 -4.82 9.50
CA THR A 80 -3.06 -5.66 9.15
C THR A 80 -4.33 -5.20 9.86
N SER A 81 -4.24 -4.89 11.17
CA SER A 81 -5.42 -4.49 11.96
C SER A 81 -6.02 -3.16 11.50
N GLN A 82 -5.17 -2.18 11.20
CA GLN A 82 -5.61 -0.88 10.69
C GLN A 82 -6.20 -0.99 9.29
N CYS A 83 -5.56 -1.78 8.43
CA CYS A 83 -6.02 -1.96 7.07
C CYS A 83 -7.37 -2.69 7.03
N ASP A 84 -7.53 -3.75 7.81
CA ASP A 84 -8.79 -4.49 7.92
C ASP A 84 -9.92 -3.63 8.51
N ALA A 85 -9.62 -2.84 9.56
CA ALA A 85 -10.59 -1.90 10.12
C ALA A 85 -11.03 -0.85 9.10
N MET A 86 -10.10 -0.33 8.29
CA MET A 86 -10.43 0.63 7.23
C MET A 86 -11.26 -0.04 6.13
N LYS A 87 -10.91 -1.26 5.73
CA LYS A 87 -11.64 -2.05 4.75
C LYS A 87 -13.08 -2.32 5.20
N GLU A 88 -13.27 -2.73 6.45
CA GLU A 88 -14.61 -2.93 7.03
C GLU A 88 -15.40 -1.63 7.06
N ARG A 89 -14.78 -0.52 7.49
CA ARG A 89 -15.41 0.81 7.55
C ARG A 89 -15.86 1.32 6.19
N THR A 90 -15.12 0.98 5.13
CA THR A 90 -15.46 1.36 3.74
C THR A 90 -16.32 0.33 3.01
N SER A 91 -16.57 -0.85 3.59
CA SER A 91 -17.20 -1.99 2.88
C SER A 91 -18.56 -1.64 2.26
N SER A 92 -19.36 -0.84 2.97
CA SER A 92 -20.67 -0.37 2.51
C SER A 92 -20.61 0.61 1.33
N ARG A 93 -19.44 1.22 1.08
CA ARG A 93 -19.18 2.16 -0.01
C ARG A 93 -18.33 1.55 -1.12
N CYS A 94 -17.98 0.27 -1.06
CA CYS A 94 -17.18 -0.41 -2.08
C CYS A 94 -18.08 -1.20 -3.05
N ASP A 95 -19.09 -0.54 -3.63
CA ASP A 95 -20.03 -1.17 -4.58
C ASP A 95 -19.46 -1.26 -6.01
N ARG A 96 -18.46 -0.42 -6.32
CA ARG A 96 -17.80 -0.30 -7.63
C ARG A 96 -18.76 0.04 -8.77
N ILE A 97 -19.89 0.68 -8.44
CA ILE A 97 -20.90 1.11 -9.40
C ILE A 97 -20.45 2.42 -10.05
N TRP A 98 -20.22 2.43 -11.37
CA TRP A 98 -19.59 3.54 -12.10
C TRP A 98 -20.32 4.89 -11.98
N TYR A 99 -21.63 4.91 -11.77
CA TYR A 99 -22.39 6.17 -11.61
C TYR A 99 -22.50 6.64 -10.15
N ASN A 100 -22.23 5.77 -9.18
CA ASN A 100 -22.17 6.14 -7.76
C ASN A 100 -20.76 6.61 -7.39
N ASP A 101 -20.65 7.28 -6.24
CA ASP A 101 -19.36 7.48 -5.61
C ASP A 101 -19.05 6.26 -4.76
N TRP A 102 -17.84 5.72 -4.90
CA TRP A 102 -17.43 4.53 -4.15
C TRP A 102 -15.99 4.66 -3.65
N GLU A 103 -15.69 3.93 -2.58
CA GLU A 103 -14.39 3.88 -1.93
C GLU A 103 -14.09 2.45 -1.52
N CYS A 104 -12.96 1.93 -1.98
CA CYS A 104 -12.50 0.58 -1.70
C CYS A 104 -11.10 0.60 -1.10
N VAL A 105 -10.82 -0.38 -0.24
CA VAL A 105 -9.53 -0.58 0.44
C VAL A 105 -9.00 -1.97 0.11
N GLU A 106 -7.78 -2.02 -0.40
CA GLU A 106 -7.04 -3.26 -0.64
C GLU A 106 -5.85 -3.35 0.33
N CYS A 107 -5.76 -4.48 1.03
CA CYS A 107 -4.69 -4.82 1.95
C CYS A 107 -3.87 -5.95 1.36
N CYS A 108 -2.55 -5.86 1.43
CA CYS A 108 -1.66 -6.97 1.07
C CYS A 108 -0.46 -7.02 2.02
N THR A 109 0.10 -8.21 2.16
CA THR A 109 1.32 -8.48 2.93
C THR A 109 2.44 -8.89 2.00
N GLY A 110 3.67 -8.54 2.35
CA GLY A 110 4.85 -8.79 1.52
C GLY A 110 5.41 -7.50 0.91
N ASP A 111 6.69 -7.55 0.59
CA ASP A 111 7.45 -6.36 0.20
C ASP A 111 6.92 -5.80 -1.12
N ARG A 112 6.58 -4.52 -1.12
CA ARG A 112 6.06 -3.77 -2.28
C ARG A 112 4.86 -4.46 -2.96
N CYS A 113 4.06 -5.21 -2.19
CA CYS A 113 2.96 -6.04 -2.71
C CYS A 113 1.86 -5.21 -3.40
N ASN A 114 1.75 -3.92 -3.07
CA ASN A 114 0.71 -3.03 -3.58
C ASN A 114 1.07 -2.37 -4.93
N TYR A 115 1.89 -3.01 -5.77
CA TYR A 115 2.24 -2.51 -7.10
C TYR A 115 1.01 -2.38 -8.02
N PHE A 116 0.16 -3.41 -8.05
CA PHE A 116 -1.08 -3.42 -8.83
C PHE A 116 -2.30 -3.06 -7.96
N ILE A 117 -3.37 -2.64 -8.62
CA ILE A 117 -4.67 -2.38 -7.99
C ILE A 117 -5.70 -3.26 -8.70
N THR A 118 -6.47 -4.04 -7.95
CA THR A 118 -7.44 -4.99 -8.55
C THR A 118 -8.84 -4.38 -8.69
N VAL A 119 -9.19 -3.40 -7.87
CA VAL A 119 -10.50 -2.72 -7.90
C VAL A 119 -10.73 -1.77 -9.08
N ILE A 120 -9.70 -1.47 -9.89
CA ILE A 120 -9.81 -0.58 -11.08
C ILE A 120 -10.14 -1.39 -12.37
N LYS A 121 -10.19 -2.73 -12.30
CA LYS A 121 -10.54 -3.60 -13.44
C LYS A 121 -12.04 -3.85 -13.58
#